data_AF-A0A532EBN7-F1
#
_entry.id   AF-A0A532EBN7-F1
#
_cell.length_a   1.000
_cell.length_b   1.000
_cell.length_c   1.000
_cell.angle_alpha   90.00
_cell.angle_beta   90.00
_cell.angle_gamma   90.00
#
_symmetry.space_group_name_H-M   'P 1'
#
loop_
_entity.id
_entity.type
_entity.pdbx_description
1 polymer ?
#
loop_
_entity_poly.entity_id
_entity_poly.type
_entity_poly.pdbx_seq_one_letter_code
_entity_poly.pdbx_strand_id
1 'polypeptide(L)'
;MKKGSPKAHDLRAEYKRSDFGKLQRGKYYERVKESSNVVVLDADVAKVFPNSASVNKALHSLVEVAQKASGLTRRSAERGQRRRAG
;
A
#
# COMPACT_ATOMS: atom_id res chain seq x y z
N MET A 1 16.13 39.36 7.38
CA MET A 1 16.10 37.87 7.39
C MET A 1 15.04 37.41 6.39
N LYS A 2 15.43 36.72 5.32
CA LYS A 2 14.52 36.27 4.26
C LYS A 2 13.90 34.93 4.71
N LYS A 3 12.60 34.93 5.02
CA LYS A 3 11.90 33.73 5.52
C LYS A 3 11.70 32.75 4.35
N GLY A 4 12.34 31.59 4.44
CA GLY A 4 12.23 30.51 3.45
C GLY A 4 10.78 30.02 3.32
N SER A 5 10.36 29.71 2.10
CA SER A 5 9.04 29.16 1.79
C SER A 5 8.83 27.81 2.52
N PRO A 6 7.66 27.57 3.13
CA PRO A 6 7.39 26.30 3.79
C PRO A 6 7.30 25.18 2.74
N LYS A 7 8.00 24.08 3.00
CA LYS A 7 7.96 22.85 2.19
C LYS A 7 6.53 22.30 2.13
N ALA A 8 6.15 21.78 0.97
CA ALA A 8 4.78 21.40 0.58
C ALA A 8 4.15 20.20 1.34
N HIS A 9 4.69 19.77 2.49
CA HIS A 9 4.31 18.51 3.13
C HIS A 9 3.95 18.58 4.61
N ASP A 10 4.00 19.75 5.26
CA ASP A 10 3.51 19.86 6.64
C ASP A 10 2.03 20.26 6.67
N LEU A 11 1.22 19.42 7.29
CA LEU A 11 -0.15 19.76 7.68
C LEU A 11 -0.10 20.90 8.70
N ARG A 12 -0.97 21.90 8.56
CA ARG A 12 -1.07 22.99 9.56
C ARG A 12 -1.72 22.45 10.83
N ALA A 13 -1.28 22.95 11.99
CA ALA A 13 -1.89 22.64 13.27
C ALA A 13 -3.40 22.96 13.29
N GLU A 14 -3.79 24.04 12.63
CA GLU A 14 -5.18 24.47 12.52
C GLU A 14 -5.49 25.04 11.13
N TYR A 15 -6.74 24.89 10.72
CA TYR A 15 -7.30 25.48 9.50
C TYR A 15 -8.49 26.37 9.85
N LYS A 16 -8.58 27.52 9.19
CA LYS A 16 -9.70 28.45 9.30
C LYS A 16 -10.76 28.12 8.27
N ARG A 17 -12.01 28.54 8.52
CA ARG A 17 -13.11 28.36 7.55
C ARG A 17 -12.80 28.97 6.17
N SER A 18 -12.06 30.07 6.15
CA SER A 18 -11.57 30.77 4.95
C SER A 18 -10.55 29.98 4.13
N ASP A 19 -9.88 28.99 4.73
CA ASP A 19 -8.92 28.13 4.02
C ASP A 19 -9.64 27.13 3.10
N PHE A 20 -10.94 26.90 3.35
CA PHE A 20 -11.77 26.02 2.55
C PHE A 20 -12.72 26.85 1.69
N GLY A 21 -12.79 26.54 0.40
CA GLY A 21 -13.78 27.13 -0.50
C GLY A 21 -15.22 26.69 -0.21
N LYS A 22 -16.03 26.56 -1.26
CA LYS A 22 -17.38 25.98 -1.15
C LYS A 22 -17.27 24.52 -0.69
N LEU A 23 -17.81 24.23 0.49
CA LEU A 23 -17.87 22.86 0.99
C LEU A 23 -18.95 22.13 0.22
N GLN A 24 -18.57 21.03 -0.44
CA GLN A 24 -19.48 20.19 -1.22
C GLN A 24 -19.70 18.87 -0.48
N ARG A 25 -20.96 18.61 -0.13
CA ARG A 25 -21.36 17.33 0.45
C ARG A 25 -21.04 16.20 -0.53
N GLY A 26 -20.36 15.16 -0.05
CA GLY A 26 -20.03 13.99 -0.87
C GLY A 26 -18.93 14.22 -1.92
N LYS A 27 -18.14 15.30 -1.86
CA LYS A 27 -17.06 15.60 -2.83
C LYS A 27 -16.14 14.41 -3.14
N TYR A 28 -15.90 13.55 -2.15
CA TYR A 28 -15.03 12.37 -2.25
C TYR A 28 -15.78 11.05 -2.06
N TYR A 29 -17.12 11.06 -2.08
CA TYR A 29 -17.94 9.88 -1.81
C TYR A 29 -17.65 8.73 -2.78
N GLU A 30 -17.68 9.01 -4.08
CA GLU A 30 -17.40 7.98 -5.09
C GLU A 30 -16.00 7.39 -4.94
N ARG A 31 -14.98 8.22 -4.64
CA ARG A 31 -13.60 7.75 -4.44
C ARG A 31 -13.48 6.81 -3.23
N VAL A 32 -14.16 7.14 -2.13
CA VAL A 32 -14.18 6.28 -0.93
C VAL A 32 -14.92 4.97 -1.19
N LYS A 33 -15.95 5.01 -2.03
CA LYS A 33 -16.72 3.82 -2.44
C LYS A 33 -15.93 2.90 -3.37
N GLU A 34 -15.16 3.47 -4.30
CA GLU A 34 -14.28 2.73 -5.21
C GLU A 34 -13.14 2.04 -4.45
N SER A 35 -12.50 2.76 -3.52
CA SER A 35 -11.45 2.21 -2.67
C SER A 35 -11.32 2.99 -1.37
N SER A 36 -11.29 2.27 -0.25
CA SER A 36 -10.96 2.84 1.05
C SER A 36 -9.48 2.60 1.34
N ASN A 37 -8.79 3.64 1.82
CA ASN A 37 -7.44 3.50 2.36
C ASN A 37 -7.42 2.78 3.72
N VAL A 38 -8.60 2.61 4.35
CA VAL A 38 -8.76 1.90 5.61
C VAL A 38 -9.18 0.47 5.32
N VAL A 39 -8.34 -0.47 5.73
CA VAL A 39 -8.60 -1.92 5.68
C VAL A 39 -8.83 -2.41 7.09
N VAL A 40 -10.00 -3.01 7.33
CA VAL A 40 -10.32 -3.65 8.60
C VAL A 40 -9.99 -5.14 8.50
N LEU A 41 -9.19 -5.64 9.44
CA LEU A 41 -8.87 -7.06 9.50
C LEU A 41 -10.03 -7.84 10.12
N ASP A 42 -10.22 -9.08 9.67
CA ASP A 42 -11.10 -10.02 10.35
C ASP A 42 -10.67 -10.22 11.81
N ALA A 43 -11.64 -10.47 12.69
CA ALA A 43 -11.40 -10.56 14.13
C ALA A 43 -10.32 -11.60 14.49
N ASP A 44 -10.28 -12.73 13.80
CA ASP A 44 -9.30 -13.78 14.08
C ASP A 44 -7.89 -13.42 13.60
N VAL A 45 -7.78 -12.68 12.49
CA VAL A 45 -6.50 -12.15 12.01
C VAL A 45 -6.00 -11.05 12.95
N ALA A 46 -6.90 -10.17 13.40
CA ALA A 46 -6.57 -9.09 14.34
C ALA A 46 -6.10 -9.61 15.71
N LYS A 47 -6.59 -10.78 16.17
CA LYS A 47 -6.09 -11.43 17.40
C LYS A 47 -4.63 -11.90 17.28
N VAL A 48 -4.21 -12.29 16.08
CA VAL A 48 -2.87 -12.81 15.82
C VAL A 48 -1.86 -11.69 15.59
N PHE A 49 -2.29 -10.60 14.94
CA PHE A 49 -1.41 -9.49 14.58
C PHE A 49 -1.65 -8.26 15.46
N PRO A 50 -0.67 -7.87 16.31
CA PRO A 50 -0.85 -6.76 17.25
C PRO A 50 -0.87 -5.37 16.60
N ASN A 51 -0.30 -5.20 15.41
CA ASN A 51 -0.26 -3.91 14.69
C ASN A 51 -0.03 -4.06 13.18
N SER A 52 -0.17 -2.95 12.45
CA SER A 52 0.03 -2.89 11.00
C SER A 52 1.44 -3.27 10.55
N ALA A 53 2.48 -2.96 11.33
CA ALA A 53 3.85 -3.32 10.98
C ALA A 53 4.04 -4.85 10.94
N SER A 54 3.42 -5.58 11.88
CA SER A 54 3.47 -7.04 11.91
C SER A 54 2.76 -7.69 10.72
N VAL A 55 1.60 -7.16 10.31
CA VAL A 55 0.85 -7.61 9.13
C VAL A 55 1.67 -7.38 7.86
N ASN A 56 2.17 -6.16 7.66
CA ASN A 56 2.91 -5.81 6.45
C ASN A 56 4.18 -6.64 6.33
N LYS A 57 4.89 -6.89 7.43
CA LYS A 57 6.05 -7.78 7.44
C LYS A 57 5.69 -9.18 6.95
N ALA A 58 4.59 -9.76 7.45
CA ALA A 58 4.14 -11.08 7.03
C ALA A 58 3.78 -11.13 5.53
N LEU A 59 3.07 -10.10 5.03
CA LEU A 59 2.74 -9.99 3.61
C LEU A 59 3.99 -9.85 2.74
N HIS A 60 4.98 -9.06 3.15
CA HIS A 60 6.25 -8.95 2.43
C HIS A 60 7.00 -10.29 2.38
N SER A 61 7.05 -11.02 3.50
CA SER A 61 7.66 -12.36 3.52
C SER A 61 6.95 -13.32 2.56
N LEU A 62 5.62 -13.26 2.45
CA LEU A 62 4.87 -14.08 1.49
C LEU A 62 5.19 -13.71 0.04
N VAL A 63 5.31 -12.43 -0.26
CA VAL A 63 5.71 -11.95 -1.60
C VAL A 63 7.11 -12.46 -1.96
N GLU A 64 8.07 -12.41 -1.04
CA GLU A 64 9.42 -12.94 -1.28
C GLU A 64 9.41 -14.44 -1.59
N VAL A 65 8.61 -15.22 -0.86
CA VAL A 65 8.45 -16.66 -1.11
C VAL A 65 7.85 -16.90 -2.50
N ALA A 66 6.79 -16.17 -2.86
CA ALA A 66 6.15 -16.28 -4.17
C ALA A 66 7.11 -15.91 -5.33
N GLN A 67 7.94 -14.89 -5.15
CA GLN A 67 8.96 -14.51 -6.14
C GLN A 67 10.03 -15.58 -6.31
N LYS A 68 10.50 -16.20 -5.22
CA LYS A 68 11.47 -17.30 -5.28
C LYS A 68 10.87 -18.53 -5.97
N ALA A 69 9.62 -18.87 -5.66
CA ALA A 69 8.90 -19.99 -6.27
C ALA A 69 8.70 -19.79 -7.79
N SER A 70 8.25 -18.62 -8.22
CA SER A 70 8.08 -18.31 -9.65
C SER A 70 9.41 -18.26 -10.42
N GLY A 71 10.50 -17.83 -9.79
CA GLY A 71 11.84 -17.93 -10.38
C GLY A 71 12.33 -19.37 -10.56
N LEU A 72 11.98 -20.29 -9.66
CA LEU A 72 12.32 -21.72 -9.76
C LEU A 72 11.60 -22.40 -10.93
N THR A 73 10.31 -22.13 -11.10
CA THR A 73 9.51 -22.73 -12.18
C THR A 73 10.00 -22.25 -13.55
N ARG A 74 10.30 -20.96 -13.71
CA ARG A 74 10.87 -20.42 -14.96
C ARG A 74 12.21 -21.06 -15.34
N ARG A 75 13.14 -21.17 -14.38
CA ARG A 75 14.45 -21.80 -14.61
C ARG A 75 14.35 -23.29 -14.95
N SER A 76 13.31 -23.97 -14.46
CA SER A 76 13.06 -25.37 -14.76
C SER A 76 12.53 -25.53 -16.20
N ALA A 77 11.58 -24.68 -16.60
CA ALA A 77 11.03 -24.67 -17.95
C ALA A 77 12.11 -24.37 -19.02
N GLU A 78 12.97 -23.37 -18.77
CA GLU A 78 14.06 -23.00 -19.67
C GLU A 78 15.11 -24.12 -19.82
N ARG A 79 15.43 -24.84 -18.74
CA ARG A 79 16.32 -26.02 -18.80
C ARG A 79 15.70 -27.21 -19.53
N GLY A 80 14.39 -27.42 -19.37
CA GLY A 80 13.65 -28.46 -20.10
C GLY A 80 13.64 -28.22 -21.61
N GLN A 81 13.52 -26.96 -22.05
CA GLN A 81 13.60 -26.60 -23.46
C GLN A 81 14.99 -26.80 -24.04
N ARG A 82 16.05 -26.37 -23.32
CA ARG A 82 17.45 -26.56 -23.78
C ARG A 82 17.84 -28.04 -23.93
N ARG A 83 17.31 -28.92 -23.08
CA ARG A 83 17.56 -30.37 -23.16
C ARG A 83 16.80 -31.09 -24.30
N ARG A 84 15.78 -30.45 -24.88
CA ARG A 84 15.02 -31.00 -26.01
C ARG A 84 15.52 -30.49 -27.36
N ALA A 85 16.37 -29.47 -27.35
CA ALA A 85 16.90 -28.81 -28.54
C ALA A 85 18.34 -29.23 -28.90
N GLY A 86 18.90 -30.20 -28.17
CA GLY A 86 20.16 -30.89 -28.49
C GLY A 86 19.92 -32.39 -28.46
#